data_AF-A0A845HMN4-F1
#
_entry.id   AF-A0A845HMN4-F1
#
_cell.length_a   1.000
_cell.length_b   1.000
_cell.length_c   1.000
_cell.angle_alpha   90.00
_cell.angle_beta   90.00
_cell.angle_gamma   90.00
#
_symmetry.space_group_name_H-M   'P 1'
#
loop_
_entity.id
_entity.type
_entity.pdbx_description
1 polymer ?
#
loop_
_entity_poly.entity_id
_entity_poly.type
_entity_poly.pdbx_seq_one_letter_code
_entity_poly.pdbx_strand_id
1 'polypeptide(L)'
;MSIRKFSFNDDDHFVSWADEETAVSLGHVSQAVLDADRDVIVVIDTSSTCVLRVYGGQGFLMELEAPENSDFQYLLSDKNRGILVVCSERNSEGDILDWYFEIDLENRSLVKDGRSY
;
A
#
# COMPACT_ATOMS: atom_id res chain seq x y z
N MET A 1 3.90 -15.01 13.73
CA MET A 1 2.44 -15.17 13.54
C MET A 1 2.17 -14.73 12.12
N SER A 2 1.33 -15.43 11.37
CA SER A 2 1.14 -15.17 9.93
C SER A 2 -0.33 -14.90 9.63
N ILE A 3 -0.59 -13.98 8.70
CA ILE A 3 -1.92 -13.63 8.22
C ILE A 3 -2.51 -14.85 7.50
N ARG A 4 -3.67 -15.32 7.96
CA ARG A 4 -4.32 -16.53 7.44
C ARG A 4 -5.49 -16.27 6.53
N LYS A 5 -6.18 -15.14 6.76
CA LYS A 5 -7.32 -14.71 5.97
C LYS A 5 -7.11 -13.26 5.64
N PHE A 6 -7.22 -12.94 4.36
CA PHE A 6 -7.21 -11.58 3.85
C PHE A 6 -8.36 -11.45 2.84
N SER A 7 -9.11 -10.37 2.95
CA SER A 7 -10.19 -10.04 2.03
C SER A 7 -10.25 -8.54 1.86
N PHE A 8 -10.25 -8.09 0.61
CA PHE A 8 -10.52 -6.72 0.24
C PHE A 8 -11.79 -6.68 -0.62
N ASN A 9 -12.74 -5.84 -0.23
CA ASN A 9 -13.99 -5.58 -0.94
C ASN A 9 -13.96 -4.14 -1.43
N ASP A 10 -13.81 -3.98 -2.74
CA ASP A 10 -13.72 -2.67 -3.40
C ASP A 10 -15.06 -1.94 -3.38
N ASP A 11 -16.17 -2.65 -3.56
CA ASP A 11 -17.52 -2.06 -3.59
C ASP A 11 -17.89 -1.40 -2.25
N ASP A 12 -17.48 -2.01 -1.14
CA ASP A 12 -17.75 -1.52 0.22
C ASP A 12 -16.57 -0.72 0.82
N HIS A 13 -15.50 -0.49 0.05
CA HIS A 13 -14.25 0.15 0.50
C HIS A 13 -13.73 -0.39 1.83
N PHE A 14 -13.65 -1.71 1.92
CA PHE A 14 -13.40 -2.41 3.18
C PHE A 14 -12.34 -3.49 3.03
N VAL A 15 -11.41 -3.54 3.97
CA VAL A 15 -10.42 -4.62 4.07
C VAL A 15 -10.53 -5.29 5.44
N SER A 16 -10.38 -6.60 5.44
CA SER A 16 -10.30 -7.38 6.67
C SER A 16 -9.24 -8.46 6.57
N TRP A 17 -8.62 -8.76 7.71
CA TRP A 17 -7.71 -9.86 7.83
C TRP A 17 -7.73 -10.47 9.22
N ALA A 18 -7.24 -11.69 9.34
CA ALA A 18 -7.11 -12.36 10.61
C ALA A 18 -5.88 -13.26 10.66
N ASP A 19 -5.29 -13.35 11.86
CA ASP A 19 -4.37 -14.41 12.26
C ASP A 19 -5.07 -15.41 13.22
N GLU A 20 -4.32 -16.14 14.03
CA GLU A 20 -4.91 -17.10 15.00
C GLU A 20 -5.59 -16.43 16.20
N GLU A 21 -5.18 -15.21 16.55
CA GLU A 21 -5.55 -14.55 17.81
C GLU A 21 -6.39 -13.29 17.55
N THR A 22 -6.20 -12.66 16.39
CA THR A 22 -6.73 -11.33 16.08
C THR A 22 -7.45 -11.33 14.74
N ALA A 23 -8.57 -10.60 14.70
CA ALA A 23 -9.23 -10.20 13.48
C ALA A 23 -9.28 -8.67 13.41
N VAL A 24 -8.83 -8.12 12.30
CA VAL A 24 -8.79 -6.67 12.05
C VAL A 24 -9.64 -6.36 10.84
N SER A 25 -10.29 -5.20 10.90
CA SER A 25 -11.11 -4.71 9.81
C SER A 25 -11.05 -3.20 9.71
N LEU A 26 -10.90 -2.68 8.49
CA LEU A 26 -10.80 -1.25 8.21
C LEU A 26 -11.79 -0.89 7.09
N GLY A 27 -12.52 0.21 7.29
CA GLY A 27 -13.28 0.86 6.23
C GLY A 27 -12.52 2.01 5.60
N HIS A 28 -13.15 2.67 4.62
CA HIS A 28 -12.58 3.79 3.87
C HIS A 28 -11.32 3.43 3.09
N VAL A 29 -11.20 2.18 2.66
CA VAL A 29 -10.02 1.71 1.92
C VAL A 29 -10.25 1.80 0.42
N SER A 30 -9.36 2.53 -0.26
CA SER A 30 -9.36 2.61 -1.72
C SER A 30 -8.77 1.36 -2.33
N GLN A 31 -7.65 0.87 -1.78
CA GLN A 31 -7.01 -0.38 -2.21
C GLN A 31 -6.32 -1.06 -1.04
N ALA A 32 -6.30 -2.38 -1.05
CA ALA A 32 -5.46 -3.16 -0.16
C ALA A 32 -4.86 -4.38 -0.86
N VAL A 33 -3.60 -4.67 -0.56
CA VAL A 33 -2.87 -5.83 -1.10
C VAL A 33 -2.10 -6.51 0.03
N LEU A 34 -2.13 -7.85 0.05
CA LEU A 34 -1.33 -8.68 0.94
C LEU A 34 0.02 -9.00 0.29
N ASP A 35 1.11 -8.66 0.97
CA ASP A 35 2.45 -9.19 0.72
C ASP A 35 2.65 -10.41 1.61
N ALA A 36 2.41 -11.60 1.06
CA ALA A 36 2.49 -12.84 1.82
C ALA A 36 3.92 -13.21 2.21
N ASP A 37 4.93 -12.78 1.44
CA ASP A 37 6.33 -13.09 1.71
C ASP A 37 6.85 -12.28 2.90
N ARG A 38 6.40 -11.03 3.02
CA ARG A 38 6.75 -10.12 4.11
C ARG A 38 5.73 -10.13 5.26
N ASP A 39 4.62 -10.85 5.10
CA ASP A 39 3.48 -10.95 6.03
C ASP A 39 2.89 -9.59 6.44
N VAL A 40 2.71 -8.71 5.45
CA VAL A 40 2.14 -7.37 5.64
C VAL A 40 1.01 -7.08 4.67
N ILE A 41 0.09 -6.24 5.08
CA ILE A 41 -0.97 -5.68 4.24
C ILE A 41 -0.67 -4.22 4.01
N VAL A 42 -0.67 -3.83 2.75
CA VAL A 42 -0.50 -2.43 2.33
C VAL A 42 -1.86 -1.90 1.92
N VAL A 43 -2.19 -0.71 2.40
CA VAL A 43 -3.50 -0.08 2.25
C VAL A 43 -3.32 1.35 1.77
N ILE A 44 -4.07 1.75 0.74
CA ILE A 44 -4.29 3.15 0.38
C ILE A 44 -5.68 3.53 0.89
N ASP A 45 -5.75 4.57 1.72
CA ASP A 45 -7.00 5.11 2.26
C ASP A 45 -7.69 6.03 1.24
N THR A 46 -9.02 6.05 1.25
CA THR A 46 -9.88 6.98 0.47
C THR A 46 -9.90 8.40 1.04
N SER A 47 -9.31 8.63 2.21
CA SER A 47 -9.29 9.93 2.87
C SER A 47 -8.54 11.01 2.05
N SER A 48 -8.89 12.27 2.30
CA SER A 48 -8.38 13.44 1.56
C SER A 48 -6.87 13.65 1.66
N THR A 49 -6.20 12.96 2.58
CA THR A 49 -4.74 13.02 2.75
C THR A 49 -4.02 11.91 2.00
N CYS A 50 -4.75 10.96 1.36
CA CYS A 50 -4.21 9.84 0.57
C CYS A 50 -2.89 9.32 1.15
N VAL A 51 -2.97 8.62 2.28
CA VAL A 51 -1.81 8.03 2.96
C VAL A 51 -1.75 6.54 2.70
N LEU A 52 -0.54 6.00 2.65
CA LEU A 52 -0.29 4.57 2.55
C LEU A 52 -0.02 4.01 3.94
N ARG A 53 -0.79 3.01 4.35
CA ARG A 53 -0.63 2.36 5.65
C ARG A 53 -0.20 0.92 5.48
N VAL A 54 0.70 0.48 6.34
CA VAL A 54 1.18 -0.89 6.40
C VAL A 54 0.74 -1.51 7.72
N TYR A 55 0.15 -2.69 7.61
CA TYR A 55 -0.35 -3.49 8.72
C TYR A 55 0.33 -4.86 8.73
N GLY A 56 0.54 -5.42 9.91
CA GLY A 56 0.88 -6.83 10.09
C GLY A 56 -0.33 -7.60 10.62
N GLY A 57 -0.13 -8.88 10.96
CA GLY A 57 -1.17 -9.72 11.56
C GLY A 57 -1.86 -9.08 12.77
N GLN A 58 -1.10 -8.40 13.63
CA GLN A 58 -1.61 -7.78 14.87
C GLN A 58 -2.14 -6.35 14.71
N GLY A 59 -2.09 -5.76 13.51
CA GLY A 59 -2.59 -4.41 13.27
C GLY A 59 -1.55 -3.45 12.69
N PHE A 60 -1.71 -2.16 12.98
CA PHE A 60 -0.96 -1.08 12.34
C PHE A 60 0.54 -1.14 12.66
N LEU A 61 1.38 -1.01 11.62
CA LEU A 61 2.83 -0.97 11.74
C LEU A 61 3.38 0.44 11.48
N MET A 62 2.94 1.05 10.37
CA MET A 62 3.46 2.34 9.92
C MET A 62 2.56 3.00 8.88
N GLU A 63 2.77 4.30 8.71
CA GLU A 63 2.15 5.13 7.69
C GLU A 63 3.26 5.80 6.86
N LEU A 64 3.04 5.93 5.57
CA LEU A 64 3.93 6.55 4.59
C LEU A 64 3.16 7.61 3.83
N GLU A 65 3.78 8.77 3.69
CA GLU A 65 3.31 9.84 2.81
C GLU A 65 3.78 9.58 1.39
N ALA A 66 3.05 10.12 0.42
CA ALA A 66 3.50 10.12 -0.95
C ALA A 66 4.82 10.90 -1.07
N PRO A 67 5.72 10.50 -1.98
CA PRO A 67 6.92 11.28 -2.28
C PRO A 67 6.58 12.71 -2.68
N GLU A 68 7.54 13.63 -2.52
CA GLU A 68 7.32 15.05 -2.86
C GLU A 68 6.81 15.21 -4.29
N ASN A 69 5.81 16.08 -4.47
CA ASN A 69 5.15 16.36 -5.77
C ASN A 69 4.51 15.12 -6.42
N SER A 70 4.18 14.10 -5.61
CA SER A 70 3.54 12.87 -6.06
C SER A 70 2.27 12.57 -5.28
N ASP A 71 1.36 11.83 -5.90
CA ASP A 71 0.13 11.31 -5.29
C ASP A 71 0.09 9.78 -5.44
N PHE A 72 -0.38 9.07 -4.40
CA PHE A 72 -0.62 7.63 -4.53
C PHE A 72 -1.76 7.36 -5.50
N GLN A 73 -1.56 6.40 -6.40
CA GLN A 73 -2.55 6.02 -7.40
C GLN A 73 -3.12 4.63 -7.13
N TYR A 74 -2.27 3.61 -7.11
CA TYR A 74 -2.70 2.23 -6.91
C TYR A 74 -1.56 1.32 -6.45
N LEU A 75 -1.92 0.14 -5.98
CA LEU A 75 -1.04 -0.93 -5.56
C LEU A 75 -1.02 -2.03 -6.63
N LEU A 76 0.15 -2.62 -6.84
CA LEU A 76 0.34 -3.78 -7.70
C LEU A 76 1.02 -4.89 -6.91
N SER A 77 0.56 -6.13 -7.11
CA SER A 77 1.27 -7.31 -6.65
C SER A 77 2.07 -7.89 -7.81
N ASP A 78 3.39 -7.86 -7.70
CA ASP A 78 4.31 -8.50 -8.64
C ASP A 78 4.93 -9.75 -8.00
N LYS A 79 4.98 -10.85 -8.76
CA LYS A 79 5.44 -12.15 -8.26
C LYS A 79 6.93 -12.20 -7.90
N ASN A 80 7.75 -11.34 -8.48
CA ASN A 80 9.20 -11.33 -8.28
C ASN A 80 9.64 -10.21 -7.34
N ARG A 81 8.84 -9.14 -7.26
CA ARG A 81 9.20 -7.90 -6.55
C ARG A 81 8.37 -7.64 -5.29
N GLY A 82 7.27 -8.36 -5.11
CA GLY A 82 6.32 -8.13 -4.03
C GLY A 82 5.36 -6.99 -4.39
N ILE A 83 4.98 -6.18 -3.40
CA ILE A 83 4.09 -5.05 -3.63
C ILE A 83 4.85 -3.85 -4.21
N LEU A 84 4.35 -3.33 -5.33
CA LEU A 84 4.75 -2.06 -5.91
C LEU A 84 3.68 -1.01 -5.64
N VAL A 85 4.13 0.16 -5.19
CA VAL A 85 3.30 1.34 -5.00
C VAL A 85 3.47 2.23 -6.22
N VAL A 86 2.37 2.54 -6.91
CA VAL A 86 2.40 3.48 -8.03
C VAL A 86 2.03 4.86 -7.53
N CYS A 87 2.94 5.81 -7.76
CA CYS A 87 2.65 7.23 -7.54
C CYS A 87 2.70 7.98 -8.86
N SER A 88 1.81 8.94 -9.05
CA SER A 88 1.86 9.90 -10.15
C SER A 88 2.64 11.13 -9.69
N GLU A 89 3.70 11.49 -10.40
CA GLU A 89 4.53 12.65 -10.13
C GLU A 89 4.33 13.71 -11.21
N ARG A 90 4.20 14.99 -10.83
CA ARG A 90 4.17 16.08 -11.80
C ARG A 90 5.59 16.58 -12.06
N ASN A 91 6.06 16.49 -13.31
CA ASN A 91 7.38 17.00 -13.68
C ASN A 91 7.38 18.54 -13.80
N SER A 92 8.57 19.13 -13.98
CA SER A 92 8.74 20.58 -14.14
C SER A 92 8.07 21.17 -15.38
N GLU A 93 7.75 20.34 -16.37
CA GLU A 93 7.07 20.73 -17.62
C GLU A 93 5.54 20.66 -17.49
N GLY A 94 5.06 20.12 -16.37
CA GLY A 94 3.63 19.97 -16.07
C GLY A 94 3.04 18.61 -16.46
N ASP A 95 3.82 17.70 -17.06
CA ASP A 95 3.37 16.35 -17.39
C ASP A 95 3.20 15.50 -16.13
N ILE A 96 2.21 14.62 -16.16
CA ILE A 96 1.96 13.64 -15.11
C ILE A 96 2.60 12.31 -15.50
N LEU A 97 3.41 11.79 -14.60
CA LEU A 97 4.35 10.73 -14.84
C LEU A 97 4.24 9.68 -13.73
N ASP A 98 3.84 8.46 -14.08
CA ASP A 98 3.74 7.36 -13.09
C ASP A 98 5.09 6.67 -12.81
N TRP A 99 5.32 6.35 -11.54
CA TRP A 99 6.54 5.72 -11.06
C TRP A 99 6.22 4.58 -10.09
N TYR A 100 7.00 3.50 -10.19
CA TYR A 100 7.01 2.43 -9.20
C TYR A 100 7.90 2.80 -8.02
N PHE A 101 7.37 2.53 -6.84
CA PHE A 101 8.07 2.59 -5.57
C PHE A 101 7.97 1.26 -4.85
N GLU A 102 9.05 0.88 -4.19
CA GLU A 102 9.09 -0.25 -3.28
C GLU A 102 9.02 0.26 -1.84
N ILE A 103 8.38 -0.53 -0.96
CA ILE A 103 8.31 -0.21 0.47
C ILE A 103 9.54 -0.77 1.16
N ASP A 104 10.32 0.11 1.76
CA ASP A 104 11.38 -0.24 2.70
C ASP A 104 10.82 -0.26 4.12
N LEU A 105 10.51 -1.46 4.60
CA LEU A 105 9.94 -1.68 5.94
C LEU A 105 10.92 -1.39 7.07
N GLU A 106 12.23 -1.49 6.81
CA GLU A 106 13.27 -1.26 7.82
C GLU A 106 13.47 0.23 8.04
N ASN A 107 13.65 0.99 6.94
CA ASN A 107 13.87 2.43 6.99
C ASN A 107 12.57 3.25 7.02
N ARG A 108 11.42 2.56 6.92
CA ARG A 108 10.09 3.17 6.90
C ARG A 108 9.96 4.24 5.83
N SER A 109 10.27 3.87 4.59
CA SER A 109 10.29 4.80 3.46
C SER A 109 9.83 4.14 2.16
N LEU A 110 9.64 4.97 1.13
CA LEU A 110 9.41 4.54 -0.24
C LEU A 110 10.69 4.74 -1.05
N VAL A 111 11.12 3.69 -1.73
CA VAL A 111 12.30 3.72 -2.60
C VAL A 111 11.82 3.73 -4.05
N LYS A 112 12.15 4.81 -4.77
CA LYS A 112 11.82 4.95 -6.18
C LYS A 112 12.61 3.92 -6.98
N ASP A 113 11.91 3.06 -7.70
CA ASP A 113 12.54 2.00 -8.49
C ASP A 113 12.66 2.40 -9.97
N GLY A 114 11.54 2.81 -10.57
CA GLY A 114 11.51 2.99 -12.01
C GLY A 114 10.20 3.54 -12.54
N ARG A 115 10.16 3.76 -13.86
CA ARG A 115 8.98 4.29 -14.55
C ARG A 115 7.89 3.24 -14.70
N SER A 116 6.64 3.65 -14.52
CA SER A 116 5.46 2.79 -14.63
C SER A 116 4.76 2.97 -15.97
N TYR A 117 5.31 2.40 -17.05
CA TYR A 117 4.68 2.28 -18.38
C TYR A 117 5.53 1.45 -19.35
#